data_AF-A0A917YSG4-F1
#
_entry.id   AF-A0A917YSG4-F1
#
_cell.length_a   1.000
_cell.length_b   1.000
_cell.length_c   1.000
_cell.angle_alpha   90.00
_cell.angle_beta   90.00
_cell.angle_gamma   90.00
#
_symmetry.space_group_name_H-M   'P 1'
#
loop_
_entity.id
_entity.type
_entity.pdbx_description
1 polymer ?
#
loop_
_entity_poly.entity_id
_entity_poly.type
_entity_poly.pdbx_seq_one_letter_code
_entity_poly.pdbx_strand_id
1 'polypeptide(L)'
;MAAAIIYLEKNSALSLQCQLRQKLVEAILSGALPARKRLPSSRKLAEQLKISRNTVLLAYQQLMDEGYLVSRERSGIFVNERIFDGKVELASAEELNSNKRNRWQHAFVRTGRNDSEFRVPLDWHRYPYPFLDNLFDTSLFPVHEWREASRLALGVREVNEWASFATDADDPQLLEEIRTKLLPSRGINANQSQILIVSSEQQALYLLCHLLVDSEKTVAIEEPGNPVFRQLVQNQRGKIHYQPVDDAGMQVDKSLANCNLVYVTPSHQLPTNATMPLVRRQALLREAARHNALIIEDDASLEHNFLGPPLPALRAIDRDDRVIYLSSLSKVLSPGLRLSYLVGPAEIINEARALRRILSGYPPRNNQRAMAYFLSLGHYDAFIRKLDNTLKSRWMALRDALNYNLHALAETIPAPGGTAYWVKVHDDIDVQELAVHAAREGILIEPIDHYYGTGHAPKNTFRLGITSLPKEKIKEGIRILAKLLRSLALPVTSPAPDIQLDYVSGDKLRSALANAALISSTVYGDPYTIDFNPNGEIVGRCGYQDEDCDTGRWWVEGDLLCRQWQEWVYGQRQQFRVVLLGNRIQWYNLDGELIVNGVLHAR
;
A
#
# COMPACT_ATOMS: atom_id res chain seq x y z
N MET A 1 -9.17 -24.42 -46.32
CA MET A 1 -9.88 -23.69 -45.25
C MET A 1 -8.85 -23.10 -44.29
N ALA A 2 -8.65 -21.78 -44.25
CA ALA A 2 -7.65 -21.12 -43.37
C ALA A 2 -8.25 -20.01 -42.48
N ALA A 3 -9.57 -19.83 -42.51
CA ALA A 3 -10.24 -18.67 -41.93
C ALA A 3 -10.88 -18.94 -40.55
N ALA A 4 -10.56 -20.04 -39.86
CA ALA A 4 -11.26 -20.40 -38.65
C ALA A 4 -10.64 -19.91 -37.32
N ILE A 5 -9.47 -19.23 -37.30
CA ILE A 5 -8.77 -18.95 -36.03
C ILE A 5 -8.12 -17.55 -35.99
N ILE A 6 -8.70 -16.53 -36.63
CA ILE A 6 -8.30 -15.13 -36.37
C ILE A 6 -9.52 -14.37 -35.89
N TYR A 7 -9.67 -14.29 -34.57
CA TYR A 7 -10.65 -13.46 -33.89
C TYR A 7 -9.98 -12.14 -33.49
N LEU A 8 -10.61 -11.02 -33.84
CA LEU A 8 -10.16 -9.68 -33.49
C LEU A 8 -11.17 -9.04 -32.54
N GLU A 9 -10.68 -8.48 -31.45
CA GLU A 9 -11.48 -7.83 -30.43
C GLU A 9 -11.53 -6.33 -30.67
N LYS A 10 -12.74 -5.80 -30.93
CA LYS A 10 -12.92 -4.36 -31.16
C LYS A 10 -12.69 -3.50 -29.91
N ASN A 11 -12.83 -4.09 -28.72
CA ASN A 11 -12.71 -3.40 -27.43
C ASN A 11 -11.36 -3.66 -26.73
N SER A 12 -10.36 -4.16 -27.47
CA SER A 12 -9.01 -4.38 -26.92
C SER A 12 -8.22 -3.07 -26.88
N ALA A 13 -7.24 -2.99 -25.97
CA ALA A 13 -6.30 -1.88 -25.89
C ALA A 13 -5.34 -1.79 -27.10
N LEU A 14 -5.21 -2.87 -27.87
CA LEU A 14 -4.39 -2.91 -29.08
C LEU A 14 -5.19 -2.51 -30.31
N SER A 15 -4.56 -1.76 -31.22
CA SER A 15 -5.15 -1.47 -32.54
C SER A 15 -5.41 -2.78 -33.31
N LEU A 16 -6.43 -2.77 -34.19
CA LEU A 16 -6.75 -3.92 -35.04
C LEU A 16 -5.56 -4.37 -35.90
N GLN A 17 -4.68 -3.44 -36.28
CA GLN A 17 -3.44 -3.74 -36.98
C GLN A 17 -2.49 -4.57 -36.11
N CYS A 18 -2.27 -4.15 -34.85
CA CYS A 18 -1.41 -4.86 -33.91
C CYS A 18 -1.97 -6.25 -33.57
N GLN A 19 -3.28 -6.37 -33.36
CA GLN A 19 -3.94 -7.65 -33.10
C GLN A 19 -3.81 -8.61 -34.28
N LEU A 20 -4.07 -8.12 -35.51
CA LEU A 20 -3.92 -8.93 -36.72
C LEU A 20 -2.48 -9.40 -36.89
N ARG A 21 -1.51 -8.52 -36.68
CA ARG A 21 -0.08 -8.86 -36.73
C ARG A 21 0.25 -9.95 -35.71
N GLN A 22 -0.15 -9.76 -34.44
CA GLN A 22 0.08 -10.74 -33.37
C GLN A 22 -0.50 -12.12 -33.72
N LYS A 23 -1.74 -12.17 -34.21
CA LYS A 23 -2.40 -13.43 -34.57
C LYS A 23 -1.77 -14.12 -35.77
N LEU A 24 -1.30 -13.36 -36.76
CA LEU A 24 -0.56 -13.93 -37.89
C LEU A 24 0.80 -14.48 -37.45
N VAL A 25 1.54 -13.77 -36.60
CA VAL A 25 2.81 -14.25 -36.04
C VAL A 25 2.60 -15.52 -35.22
N GLU A 26 1.61 -15.54 -34.33
CA GLU A 26 1.24 -16.71 -33.50
C GLU A 26 0.90 -17.93 -34.38
N ALA A 27 0.08 -17.73 -35.42
CA ALA A 27 -0.30 -18.80 -36.32
C ALA A 27 0.87 -19.30 -37.19
N ILE A 28 1.80 -18.42 -37.60
CA ILE A 28 3.02 -18.83 -38.30
C ILE A 28 3.93 -19.61 -37.35
N LEU A 29 4.21 -19.10 -36.16
CA LEU A 29 5.18 -19.70 -35.25
C LEU A 29 4.73 -21.03 -34.65
N SER A 30 3.43 -21.21 -34.39
CA SER A 30 2.82 -22.46 -33.94
C SER A 30 2.66 -23.52 -35.04
N GLY A 31 2.91 -23.18 -36.30
CA GLY A 31 2.75 -24.08 -37.45
C GLY A 31 1.31 -24.19 -37.98
N ALA A 32 0.32 -23.50 -37.39
CA ALA A 32 -1.05 -23.44 -37.91
C ALA A 32 -1.14 -22.82 -39.33
N LEU A 33 -0.21 -21.90 -39.62
CA LEU A 33 0.12 -21.42 -40.97
C LEU A 33 1.47 -22.01 -41.38
N PRO A 34 1.49 -23.18 -42.05
CA PRO A 34 2.74 -23.80 -42.47
C PRO A 34 3.51 -22.94 -43.46
N ALA A 35 4.81 -23.19 -43.54
CA ALA A 35 5.70 -22.63 -44.54
C ALA A 35 5.11 -22.78 -45.96
N ARG A 36 5.42 -21.83 -46.86
CA ARG A 36 4.88 -21.78 -48.25
C ARG A 36 3.38 -21.59 -48.37
N LYS A 37 2.62 -21.52 -47.27
CA LYS A 37 1.17 -21.30 -47.35
C LYS A 37 0.88 -19.90 -47.89
N ARG A 38 0.04 -19.82 -48.91
CA ARG A 38 -0.46 -18.56 -49.48
C ARG A 38 -1.50 -17.95 -48.55
N LEU A 39 -1.33 -16.69 -48.17
CA LEU A 39 -2.31 -15.94 -47.42
C LEU A 39 -3.39 -15.34 -48.35
N PRO A 40 -4.60 -15.05 -47.83
CA PRO A 40 -5.60 -14.31 -48.58
C PRO A 40 -5.08 -12.92 -48.97
N SER A 41 -5.58 -12.39 -50.09
CA SER A 41 -5.29 -11.01 -50.49
C SER A 41 -5.76 -10.02 -49.42
N SER A 42 -5.17 -8.82 -49.39
CA SER A 42 -5.54 -7.80 -48.40
C SER A 42 -7.04 -7.48 -48.42
N ARG A 43 -7.68 -7.50 -49.61
CA ARG A 43 -9.12 -7.31 -49.78
C ARG A 43 -9.92 -8.48 -49.20
N LYS A 44 -9.55 -9.70 -49.56
CA LYS A 44 -10.24 -10.92 -49.12
C LYS A 44 -10.14 -11.10 -47.60
N LEU A 45 -8.98 -10.84 -47.00
CA LEU A 45 -8.83 -10.93 -45.55
C LEU A 45 -9.60 -9.81 -44.83
N ALA A 46 -9.62 -8.60 -45.40
CA ALA A 46 -10.39 -7.48 -44.86
C ALA A 46 -11.91 -7.77 -44.86
N GLU A 47 -12.43 -8.36 -45.94
CA GLU A 47 -13.82 -8.80 -46.03
C GLU A 47 -14.14 -9.90 -45.01
N GLN A 48 -13.27 -10.90 -44.88
CA GLN A 48 -13.44 -12.01 -43.93
C GLN A 48 -13.46 -11.55 -42.47
N LEU A 49 -12.57 -10.63 -42.10
CA LEU A 49 -12.44 -10.11 -40.75
C LEU A 49 -13.36 -8.90 -40.48
N LYS A 50 -14.07 -8.40 -41.52
CA LYS A 50 -14.92 -7.20 -41.47
C LYS A 50 -14.16 -5.97 -40.92
N ILE A 51 -12.96 -5.73 -41.44
CA ILE A 51 -12.09 -4.59 -41.09
C ILE A 51 -11.66 -3.79 -42.34
N SER A 52 -11.05 -2.62 -42.14
CA SER A 52 -10.52 -1.82 -43.25
C SER A 52 -9.39 -2.54 -43.99
N ARG A 53 -9.39 -2.44 -45.33
CA ARG A 53 -8.31 -2.94 -46.18
C ARG A 53 -6.95 -2.35 -45.80
N ASN A 54 -6.90 -1.08 -45.39
CA ASN A 54 -5.65 -0.41 -45.03
C ASN A 54 -5.01 -1.06 -43.78
N THR A 55 -5.82 -1.48 -42.81
CA THR A 55 -5.35 -2.20 -41.61
C THR A 55 -4.64 -3.50 -41.97
N VAL A 56 -5.22 -4.28 -42.90
CA VAL A 56 -4.60 -5.53 -43.38
C VAL A 56 -3.32 -5.26 -44.17
N LEU A 57 -3.35 -4.23 -45.02
CA LEU A 57 -2.21 -3.87 -45.86
C LEU A 57 -0.99 -3.47 -45.01
N LEU A 58 -1.19 -2.62 -44.01
CA LEU A 58 -0.12 -2.19 -43.08
C LEU A 58 0.42 -3.37 -42.26
N ALA A 59 -0.46 -4.25 -41.77
CA ALA A 59 -0.03 -5.45 -41.04
C ALA A 59 0.81 -6.40 -41.92
N TYR A 60 0.39 -6.63 -43.16
CA TYR A 60 1.16 -7.44 -44.12
C TYR A 60 2.49 -6.80 -44.49
N GLN A 61 2.51 -5.48 -44.73
CA GLN A 61 3.74 -4.76 -45.07
C GLN A 61 4.78 -4.92 -43.97
N GLN A 62 4.37 -4.66 -42.72
CA GLN A 62 5.24 -4.84 -41.57
C GLN A 62 5.74 -6.28 -41.41
N LEU A 63 4.88 -7.29 -41.61
CA LEU A 63 5.30 -8.69 -41.54
C LEU A 63 6.23 -9.12 -42.69
N MET A 64 6.16 -8.44 -43.83
CA MET A 64 7.13 -8.64 -44.92
C MET A 64 8.46 -8.00 -44.58
N ASP A 65 8.44 -6.77 -44.03
CA ASP A 65 9.64 -6.05 -43.59
C ASP A 65 10.37 -6.79 -42.45
N GLU A 66 9.61 -7.40 -41.52
CA GLU A 66 10.12 -8.25 -40.43
C GLU A 66 10.50 -9.67 -40.90
N GLY A 67 10.24 -10.03 -42.17
CA GLY A 67 10.64 -11.30 -42.75
C GLY A 67 9.73 -12.50 -42.44
N TYR A 68 8.59 -12.31 -41.79
CA TYR A 68 7.59 -13.37 -41.57
C TYR A 68 6.88 -13.78 -42.87
N LEU A 69 6.69 -12.83 -43.78
CA LEU A 69 5.99 -13.01 -45.05
C LEU A 69 6.91 -12.64 -46.23
N VAL A 70 6.65 -13.25 -47.38
CA VAL A 70 7.33 -12.92 -48.64
C VAL A 70 6.28 -12.66 -49.71
N SER A 71 6.40 -11.51 -50.39
CA SER A 71 5.62 -11.22 -51.59
C SER A 71 6.28 -11.86 -52.81
N ARG A 72 5.50 -12.59 -53.62
CA ARG A 72 5.95 -13.12 -54.92
C ARG A 72 5.15 -12.44 -56.03
N GLU A 73 5.84 -11.87 -57.01
CA GLU A 73 5.24 -11.11 -58.09
C GLU A 73 4.15 -11.94 -58.80
N ARG A 74 2.97 -11.33 -59.02
CA ARG A 74 1.77 -11.94 -59.65
C ARG A 74 1.24 -13.22 -58.98
N SER A 75 1.82 -13.63 -57.85
CA SER A 75 1.56 -14.91 -57.19
C SER A 75 0.92 -14.76 -55.81
N GLY A 76 1.15 -13.63 -55.11
CA GLY A 76 0.54 -13.32 -53.81
C GLY A 76 1.54 -13.30 -52.65
N ILE A 77 1.02 -13.36 -51.43
CA ILE A 77 1.81 -13.29 -50.19
C ILE A 77 1.88 -14.68 -49.56
N PHE A 78 3.08 -15.10 -49.16
CA PHE A 78 3.37 -16.44 -48.66
C PHE A 78 4.11 -16.35 -47.32
N VAL A 79 3.92 -17.36 -46.46
CA VAL A 79 4.72 -17.50 -45.23
C VAL A 79 6.17 -17.82 -45.59
N ASN A 80 7.11 -17.07 -45.00
CA ASN A 80 8.53 -17.28 -45.20
C ASN A 80 8.98 -18.62 -44.58
N GLU A 81 9.65 -19.45 -45.37
CA GLU A 81 10.15 -20.76 -44.93
C GLU A 81 11.30 -20.66 -43.93
N ARG A 82 12.15 -19.63 -44.08
CA ARG A 82 13.35 -19.43 -43.25
C ARG A 82 13.03 -19.19 -41.77
N ILE A 83 11.77 -18.88 -41.43
CA ILE A 83 11.31 -18.71 -40.05
C ILE A 83 11.23 -20.05 -39.30
N PHE A 84 11.22 -21.18 -40.01
CA PHE A 84 11.17 -22.51 -39.42
C PHE A 84 12.54 -23.21 -39.38
N ASP A 85 13.57 -22.61 -39.98
CA ASP A 85 14.93 -23.15 -39.94
C ASP A 85 15.46 -23.13 -38.50
N GLY A 86 15.92 -24.28 -38.00
CA GLY A 86 16.47 -24.42 -36.64
C GLY A 86 15.45 -24.67 -35.52
N LYS A 87 14.16 -24.90 -35.83
CA LYS A 87 13.17 -25.32 -34.82
C LYS A 87 13.29 -26.81 -34.51
N VAL A 88 13.44 -27.13 -33.23
CA VAL A 88 13.34 -28.51 -32.71
C VAL A 88 11.86 -28.89 -32.62
N GLU A 89 11.48 -30.08 -33.11
CA GLU A 89 10.11 -30.57 -32.99
C GLU A 89 9.71 -30.68 -31.51
N LEU A 90 8.63 -29.98 -31.15
CA LEU A 90 8.06 -30.02 -29.81
C LEU A 90 7.26 -31.31 -29.66
N ALA A 91 7.66 -32.17 -28.72
CA ALA A 91 6.84 -33.31 -28.28
C ALA A 91 5.46 -32.83 -27.79
N SER A 92 4.43 -33.66 -27.98
CA SER A 92 3.05 -33.29 -27.69
C SER A 92 2.86 -32.96 -26.19
N ALA A 93 2.09 -31.91 -25.90
CA ALA A 93 1.85 -31.44 -24.53
C ALA A 93 1.11 -32.48 -23.65
N GLU A 94 0.42 -33.44 -24.27
CA GLU A 94 -0.33 -34.50 -23.61
C GLU A 94 0.60 -35.55 -22.95
N GLU A 95 1.79 -35.79 -23.51
CA GLU A 95 2.79 -36.71 -22.92
C GLU A 95 3.51 -36.12 -21.69
N LEU A 96 3.48 -34.79 -21.51
CA LEU A 96 4.26 -34.11 -20.47
C LEU A 96 3.54 -33.97 -19.11
N ASN A 97 2.20 -34.10 -19.08
CA ASN A 97 1.37 -33.61 -17.98
C ASN A 97 0.83 -34.67 -17.00
N SER A 98 1.00 -35.97 -17.26
CA SER A 98 0.29 -36.99 -16.48
C SER A 98 0.90 -37.37 -15.13
N ASN A 99 2.13 -36.97 -14.77
CA ASN A 99 2.75 -37.47 -13.50
C ASN A 99 3.83 -36.59 -12.82
N LYS A 100 3.84 -35.26 -13.03
CA LYS A 100 4.94 -34.38 -12.54
C LYS A 100 4.62 -33.48 -11.35
N ARG A 101 3.50 -33.69 -10.64
CA ARG A 101 3.20 -32.86 -9.46
C ARG A 101 4.22 -33.17 -8.36
N ASN A 102 4.92 -32.13 -7.89
CA ASN A 102 5.83 -32.13 -6.74
C ASN A 102 7.15 -32.92 -6.86
N ARG A 103 7.59 -33.26 -8.08
CA ARG A 103 8.87 -33.98 -8.31
C ARG A 103 10.07 -33.38 -7.58
N TRP A 104 10.14 -32.05 -7.48
CA TRP A 104 11.33 -31.33 -7.00
C TRP A 104 11.30 -30.96 -5.52
N GLN A 105 10.30 -31.39 -4.76
CA GLN A 105 10.22 -31.05 -3.33
C GLN A 105 11.48 -31.48 -2.55
N HIS A 106 12.05 -32.63 -2.89
CA HIS A 106 13.29 -33.13 -2.28
C HIS A 106 14.54 -32.32 -2.65
N ALA A 107 14.49 -31.50 -3.71
CA ALA A 107 15.65 -30.73 -4.18
C ALA A 107 15.76 -29.36 -3.49
N PHE A 108 14.72 -28.90 -2.80
CA PHE A 108 14.72 -27.61 -2.13
C PHE A 108 15.35 -27.71 -0.75
N VAL A 109 16.61 -27.28 -0.63
CA VAL A 109 17.31 -27.19 0.66
C VAL A 109 16.77 -26.04 1.52
N ARG A 110 16.21 -25.01 0.87
CA ARG A 110 15.58 -23.85 1.51
C ARG A 110 14.31 -23.53 0.77
N THR A 111 13.24 -23.23 1.50
CA THR A 111 11.97 -22.78 0.93
C THR A 111 11.80 -21.29 1.18
N GLY A 112 11.54 -20.51 0.12
CA GLY A 112 11.14 -19.10 0.28
C GLY A 112 9.69 -18.93 0.74
N ARG A 113 8.93 -20.01 0.90
CA ARG A 113 7.56 -19.97 1.39
C ARG A 113 7.57 -19.65 2.87
N ASN A 114 6.87 -18.60 3.24
CA ASN A 114 6.49 -18.34 4.61
C ASN A 114 5.00 -18.70 4.77
N ASP A 115 4.70 -19.67 5.63
CA ASP A 115 3.33 -20.10 5.88
C ASP A 115 2.57 -19.10 6.77
N SER A 116 3.27 -18.18 7.44
CA SER A 116 2.71 -17.08 8.22
C SER A 116 2.61 -15.76 7.43
N GLU A 117 2.74 -15.78 6.10
CA GLU A 117 2.64 -14.56 5.28
C GLU A 117 1.18 -14.22 4.98
N PHE A 118 0.78 -12.98 5.25
CA PHE A 118 -0.51 -12.47 4.79
C PHE A 118 -0.53 -12.40 3.26
N ARG A 119 -1.46 -13.14 2.65
CA ARG A 119 -1.61 -13.20 1.19
C ARG A 119 -2.85 -12.47 0.74
N VAL A 120 -2.62 -11.37 0.04
CA VAL A 120 -3.67 -10.66 -0.69
C VAL A 120 -4.22 -11.56 -1.81
N PRO A 121 -5.56 -11.73 -1.94
CA PRO A 121 -6.16 -12.44 -3.06
C PRO A 121 -5.68 -11.90 -4.41
N LEU A 122 -5.38 -12.77 -5.38
CA LEU A 122 -4.87 -12.34 -6.70
C LEU A 122 -5.85 -11.41 -7.42
N ASP A 123 -7.14 -11.55 -7.16
CA ASP A 123 -8.23 -10.76 -7.72
C ASP A 123 -8.80 -9.72 -6.74
N TRP A 124 -7.99 -9.27 -5.76
CA TRP A 124 -8.38 -8.28 -4.75
C TRP A 124 -9.08 -7.04 -5.33
N HIS A 125 -8.70 -6.62 -6.53
CA HIS A 125 -9.27 -5.46 -7.25
C HIS A 125 -10.71 -5.67 -7.71
N ARG A 126 -11.24 -6.90 -7.64
CA ARG A 126 -12.66 -7.21 -7.88
C ARG A 126 -13.52 -7.00 -6.64
N TYR A 127 -12.92 -6.91 -5.45
CA TYR A 127 -13.66 -6.66 -4.23
C TYR A 127 -14.09 -5.19 -4.21
N PRO A 128 -15.36 -4.90 -3.83
CA PRO A 128 -15.87 -3.53 -3.82
C PRO A 128 -15.22 -2.64 -2.75
N TYR A 129 -14.72 -3.22 -1.65
CA TYR A 129 -14.17 -2.50 -0.51
C TYR A 129 -12.83 -3.10 -0.02
N PRO A 130 -11.73 -3.00 -0.81
CA PRO A 130 -10.44 -3.52 -0.38
C PRO A 130 -9.75 -2.49 0.53
N PHE A 131 -9.78 -2.67 1.85
CA PHE A 131 -9.05 -1.83 2.82
C PHE A 131 -7.65 -2.39 3.09
N LEU A 132 -6.84 -2.50 2.04
CA LEU A 132 -5.49 -3.08 2.09
C LEU A 132 -4.44 -1.98 1.98
N ASP A 133 -3.37 -2.11 2.74
CA ASP A 133 -2.27 -1.14 2.71
C ASP A 133 -1.22 -1.54 1.66
N ASN A 134 -0.37 -0.59 1.24
CA ASN A 134 0.71 -0.78 0.27
C ASN A 134 0.30 -1.37 -1.10
N LEU A 135 -1.00 -1.37 -1.43
CA LEU A 135 -1.51 -1.69 -2.74
C LEU A 135 -1.76 -0.41 -3.54
N PHE A 136 -1.33 -0.42 -4.79
CA PHE A 136 -1.37 0.75 -5.65
C PHE A 136 -2.71 0.90 -6.36
N ASP A 137 -3.36 2.06 -6.18
CA ASP A 137 -4.51 2.47 -6.99
C ASP A 137 -4.06 2.88 -8.40
N THR A 138 -4.39 2.03 -9.37
CA THR A 138 -3.99 2.21 -10.77
C THR A 138 -4.53 3.48 -11.42
N SER A 139 -5.60 4.06 -10.88
CA SER A 139 -6.17 5.32 -11.37
C SER A 139 -5.29 6.54 -11.07
N LEU A 140 -4.36 6.41 -10.12
CA LEU A 140 -3.48 7.50 -9.72
C LEU A 140 -2.22 7.59 -10.58
N PHE A 141 -1.88 6.56 -11.36
CA PHE A 141 -0.63 6.54 -12.13
C PHE A 141 -0.54 7.72 -13.12
N PRO A 142 0.55 8.50 -13.11
CA PRO A 142 0.75 9.63 -14.02
C PRO A 142 1.18 9.15 -15.41
N VAL A 143 0.25 8.52 -16.14
CA VAL A 143 0.52 7.83 -17.42
C VAL A 143 1.11 8.78 -18.46
N HIS A 144 0.63 10.02 -18.55
CA HIS A 144 1.03 10.95 -19.59
C HIS A 144 2.46 11.46 -19.35
N GLU A 145 2.74 11.85 -18.12
CA GLU A 145 4.03 12.34 -17.64
C GLU A 145 5.08 11.22 -17.69
N TRP A 146 4.72 10.01 -17.27
CA TRP A 146 5.62 8.86 -17.39
C TRP A 146 5.91 8.49 -18.85
N ARG A 147 4.91 8.60 -19.74
CA ARG A 147 5.11 8.38 -21.18
C ARG A 147 6.06 9.41 -21.78
N GLU A 148 5.95 10.67 -21.38
CA GLU A 148 6.86 11.72 -21.81
C GLU A 148 8.30 11.43 -21.38
N ALA A 149 8.50 11.18 -20.08
CA ALA A 149 9.80 10.83 -19.52
C ALA A 149 10.42 9.58 -20.18
N SER A 150 9.61 8.54 -20.41
CA SER A 150 10.02 7.31 -21.10
C SER A 150 10.42 7.58 -22.55
N ARG A 151 9.68 8.44 -23.27
CA ARG A 151 10.00 8.82 -24.65
C ARG A 151 11.35 9.55 -24.72
N LEU A 152 11.64 10.43 -23.77
CA LEU A 152 12.93 11.13 -23.68
C LEU A 152 14.07 10.17 -23.38
N ALA A 153 13.90 9.24 -22.44
CA ALA A 153 14.89 8.21 -22.09
C ALA A 153 15.20 7.23 -23.24
N LEU A 154 14.32 7.14 -24.23
CA LEU A 154 14.48 6.34 -25.45
C LEU A 154 15.02 7.15 -26.64
N GLY A 155 15.43 8.41 -26.44
CA GLY A 155 16.11 9.20 -27.46
C GLY A 155 17.44 8.56 -27.88
N VAL A 156 17.82 8.70 -29.16
CA VAL A 156 19.01 8.04 -29.74
C VAL A 156 20.28 8.32 -28.92
N ARG A 157 20.47 9.57 -28.46
CA ARG A 157 21.60 9.95 -27.61
C ARG A 157 21.59 9.17 -26.30
N GLU A 158 20.46 9.17 -25.59
CA GLU A 158 20.32 8.46 -24.32
C GLU A 158 20.59 6.97 -24.51
N VAL A 159 19.99 6.36 -25.54
CA VAL A 159 20.23 4.95 -25.92
C VAL A 159 21.70 4.65 -26.09
N ASN A 160 22.43 5.50 -26.83
CA ASN A 160 23.86 5.32 -27.01
C ASN A 160 24.63 5.49 -25.69
N GLU A 161 24.25 6.44 -24.83
CA GLU A 161 24.87 6.62 -23.51
C GLU A 161 24.70 5.35 -22.67
N TRP A 162 23.48 4.91 -22.38
CA TRP A 162 23.27 3.73 -21.52
C TRP A 162 23.64 2.39 -22.18
N ALA A 163 23.77 2.32 -23.51
CA ALA A 163 24.35 1.16 -24.20
C ALA A 163 25.89 1.13 -24.17
N SER A 164 26.55 2.30 -24.14
CA SER A 164 28.01 2.39 -24.14
C SER A 164 28.64 2.26 -22.76
N PHE A 165 27.87 2.49 -21.69
CA PHE A 165 28.37 2.37 -20.32
C PHE A 165 28.52 0.90 -19.89
N ALA A 166 29.74 0.37 -20.04
CA ALA A 166 30.19 -0.91 -19.47
C ALA A 166 30.61 -0.82 -17.98
N THR A 167 30.32 0.29 -17.29
CA THR A 167 30.74 0.51 -15.89
C THR A 167 29.65 0.06 -14.90
N ASP A 168 30.03 -0.33 -13.67
CA ASP A 168 29.10 -0.74 -12.60
C ASP A 168 28.34 0.45 -11.94
N ALA A 169 28.40 1.64 -12.55
CA ALA A 169 27.81 2.85 -12.02
C ALA A 169 26.31 2.97 -12.34
N ASP A 170 25.56 3.53 -11.39
CA ASP A 170 24.17 3.93 -11.58
C ASP A 170 24.05 5.15 -12.50
N ASP A 171 22.83 5.44 -12.96
CA ASP A 171 22.59 6.57 -13.85
C ASP A 171 22.95 7.90 -13.14
N PRO A 172 23.90 8.68 -13.68
CA PRO A 172 24.39 9.87 -13.01
C PRO A 172 23.35 10.98 -12.91
N GLN A 173 22.40 11.05 -13.87
CA GLN A 173 21.33 12.03 -13.83
C GLN A 173 20.36 11.67 -12.71
N LEU A 174 19.96 10.41 -12.59
CA LEU A 174 19.09 9.98 -11.48
C LEU A 174 19.75 10.19 -10.12
N LEU A 175 21.03 9.87 -9.97
CA LEU A 175 21.78 10.13 -8.72
C LEU A 175 21.74 11.62 -8.34
N GLU A 176 21.91 12.51 -9.30
CA GLU A 176 21.88 13.95 -9.07
C GLU A 176 20.47 14.44 -8.68
N GLU A 177 19.43 13.95 -9.34
CA GLU A 177 18.04 14.28 -9.01
C GLU A 177 17.66 13.77 -7.60
N ILE A 178 18.08 12.56 -7.21
CA ILE A 178 17.90 12.05 -5.85
C ILE A 178 18.59 12.99 -4.85
N ARG A 179 19.86 13.32 -5.10
CA ARG A 179 20.70 14.14 -4.20
C ARG A 179 20.16 15.56 -4.02
N THR A 180 19.64 16.17 -5.07
CA THR A 180 19.26 17.58 -5.07
C THR A 180 17.78 17.83 -4.82
N LYS A 181 16.91 16.85 -5.06
CA LYS A 181 15.45 17.02 -4.92
C LYS A 181 14.81 16.14 -3.86
N LEU A 182 15.24 14.88 -3.75
CA LEU A 182 14.60 13.91 -2.86
C LEU A 182 15.21 13.91 -1.46
N LEU A 183 16.54 13.84 -1.33
CA LEU A 183 17.20 13.81 -0.02
C LEU A 183 16.99 15.09 0.82
N PRO A 184 16.98 16.31 0.24
CA PRO A 184 16.78 17.53 1.02
C PRO A 184 15.41 17.62 1.70
N SER A 185 14.36 17.00 1.13
CA SER A 185 13.03 16.99 1.77
C SER A 185 13.03 16.21 3.08
N ARG A 186 13.99 15.29 3.28
CA ARG A 186 14.22 14.55 4.52
C ARG A 186 15.37 15.09 5.38
N GLY A 187 15.97 16.21 4.96
CA GLY A 187 17.13 16.82 5.63
C GLY A 187 18.44 16.07 5.40
N ILE A 188 18.50 15.12 4.46
CA ILE A 188 19.68 14.32 4.19
C ILE A 188 20.58 15.04 3.18
N ASN A 189 21.86 15.11 3.48
CA ASN A 189 22.90 15.50 2.53
C ASN A 189 23.83 14.31 2.29
N ALA A 190 24.12 13.99 1.03
CA ALA A 190 24.93 12.84 0.65
C ALA A 190 25.69 13.08 -0.65
N ASN A 191 26.89 12.51 -0.75
CA ASN A 191 27.65 12.44 -1.99
C ASN A 191 27.21 11.26 -2.86
N GLN A 192 27.54 11.26 -4.15
CA GLN A 192 27.18 10.16 -5.06
C GLN A 192 27.74 8.79 -4.62
N SER A 193 28.90 8.76 -3.95
CA SER A 193 29.48 7.53 -3.39
C SER A 193 28.70 6.97 -2.19
N GLN A 194 27.82 7.76 -1.61
CA GLN A 194 26.97 7.37 -0.48
C GLN A 194 25.57 6.95 -0.93
N ILE A 195 25.30 6.90 -2.24
CA ILE A 195 24.00 6.53 -2.81
C ILE A 195 24.16 5.26 -3.64
N LEU A 196 23.23 4.32 -3.47
CA LEU A 196 23.11 3.12 -4.31
C LEU A 196 21.67 2.94 -4.76
N ILE A 197 21.46 2.86 -6.07
CA ILE A 197 20.14 2.55 -6.62
C ILE A 197 19.91 1.05 -6.54
N VAL A 198 18.71 0.58 -6.28
CA VAL A 198 18.39 -0.86 -6.23
C VAL A 198 17.02 -1.08 -6.87
N SER A 199 16.77 -2.32 -7.29
CA SER A 199 15.54 -2.69 -7.99
C SER A 199 14.33 -2.73 -7.04
N SER A 200 14.54 -2.89 -5.74
CA SER A 200 13.45 -2.78 -4.75
C SER A 200 13.99 -2.63 -3.33
N GLU A 201 13.10 -2.25 -2.42
CA GLU A 201 13.33 -2.27 -0.97
C GLU A 201 13.75 -3.67 -0.49
N GLN A 202 13.08 -4.73 -0.96
CA GLN A 202 13.45 -6.11 -0.59
C GLN A 202 14.87 -6.47 -1.06
N GLN A 203 15.29 -5.99 -2.24
CA GLN A 203 16.68 -6.17 -2.67
C GLN A 203 17.63 -5.42 -1.74
N ALA A 204 17.30 -4.18 -1.36
CA ALA A 204 18.10 -3.39 -0.43
C ALA A 204 18.29 -4.12 0.90
N LEU A 205 17.20 -4.57 1.52
CA LEU A 205 17.22 -5.31 2.77
C LEU A 205 17.98 -6.63 2.64
N TYR A 206 17.86 -7.33 1.51
CA TYR A 206 18.64 -8.54 1.24
C TYR A 206 20.15 -8.25 1.20
N LEU A 207 20.57 -7.20 0.49
CA LEU A 207 21.97 -6.77 0.41
C LEU A 207 22.51 -6.45 1.81
N LEU A 208 21.77 -5.63 2.58
CA LEU A 208 22.17 -5.23 3.93
C LEU A 208 22.25 -6.41 4.88
N CYS A 209 21.26 -7.32 4.85
CA CYS A 209 21.32 -8.54 5.66
C CYS A 209 22.52 -9.41 5.29
N HIS A 210 22.79 -9.60 4.00
CA HIS A 210 23.92 -10.42 3.58
C HIS A 210 25.29 -9.83 3.96
N LEU A 211 25.40 -8.50 4.03
CA LEU A 211 26.63 -7.82 4.41
C LEU A 211 26.83 -7.73 5.93
N LEU A 212 25.75 -7.52 6.68
CA LEU A 212 25.83 -7.07 8.08
C LEU A 212 25.37 -8.12 9.10
N VAL A 213 24.82 -9.25 8.65
CA VAL A 213 24.22 -10.27 9.54
C VAL A 213 24.85 -11.64 9.29
N ASP A 214 25.26 -12.26 10.38
CA ASP A 214 25.71 -13.66 10.47
C ASP A 214 25.19 -14.29 11.79
N SER A 215 25.61 -15.51 12.10
CA SER A 215 25.17 -16.23 13.32
C SER A 215 25.62 -15.59 14.65
N GLU A 216 26.62 -14.71 14.63
CA GLU A 216 27.14 -14.02 15.80
C GLU A 216 26.50 -12.66 16.02
N LYS A 217 25.92 -12.05 14.97
CA LYS A 217 25.25 -10.76 15.07
C LYS A 217 23.87 -10.86 15.71
N THR A 218 23.60 -9.92 16.61
CA THR A 218 22.27 -9.69 17.18
C THR A 218 21.64 -8.47 16.51
N VAL A 219 20.43 -8.63 15.97
CA VAL A 219 19.68 -7.60 15.25
C VAL A 219 18.44 -7.24 16.06
N ALA A 220 18.33 -5.98 16.47
CA ALA A 220 17.10 -5.44 17.04
C ALA A 220 16.09 -5.15 15.92
N ILE A 221 14.89 -5.70 16.05
CA ILE A 221 13.77 -5.49 15.13
C ILE A 221 12.56 -5.07 15.97
N GLU A 222 11.81 -4.09 15.49
CA GLU A 222 10.53 -3.69 16.08
C GLU A 222 9.59 -4.89 16.28
N GLU A 223 8.85 -4.94 17.38
CA GLU A 223 7.81 -5.92 17.68
C GLU A 223 6.54 -5.19 18.12
N PRO A 224 5.45 -5.22 17.32
CA PRO A 224 5.37 -5.82 15.97
C PRO A 224 6.23 -5.08 14.93
N GLY A 225 6.68 -5.79 13.89
CA GLY A 225 7.60 -5.21 12.89
C GLY A 225 7.61 -5.94 11.54
N ASN A 226 8.54 -5.54 10.66
CA ASN A 226 8.59 -6.01 9.28
C ASN A 226 8.88 -7.53 9.17
N PRO A 227 7.91 -8.34 8.68
CA PRO A 227 8.07 -9.80 8.59
C PRO A 227 9.11 -10.21 7.55
N VAL A 228 9.26 -9.44 6.47
CA VAL A 228 10.25 -9.72 5.41
C VAL A 228 11.66 -9.56 5.97
N PHE A 229 11.91 -8.47 6.71
CA PHE A 229 13.21 -8.26 7.33
C PHE A 229 13.53 -9.33 8.38
N ARG A 230 12.55 -9.69 9.22
CA ARG A 230 12.68 -10.83 10.16
C ARG A 230 13.11 -12.12 9.45
N GLN A 231 12.45 -12.46 8.34
CA GLN A 231 12.79 -13.65 7.56
C GLN A 231 14.20 -13.56 6.95
N LEU A 232 14.63 -12.38 6.47
CA LEU A 232 15.97 -12.18 5.93
C LEU A 232 17.06 -12.39 7.00
N VAL A 233 16.84 -11.88 8.22
CA VAL A 233 17.77 -12.10 9.34
C VAL A 233 17.84 -13.59 9.71
N GLN A 234 16.70 -14.27 9.80
CA GLN A 234 16.64 -15.73 10.05
C GLN A 234 17.35 -16.54 8.96
N ASN A 235 17.21 -16.14 7.70
CA ASN A 235 17.88 -16.80 6.57
C ASN A 235 19.42 -16.70 6.64
N GLN A 236 19.94 -15.62 7.24
CA GLN A 236 21.37 -15.46 7.54
C GLN A 236 21.78 -16.04 8.89
N ARG A 237 20.85 -16.70 9.60
CA ARG A 237 21.03 -17.28 10.94
C ARG A 237 21.33 -16.25 12.04
N GLY A 238 21.02 -14.98 11.80
CA GLY A 238 21.19 -13.92 12.79
C GLY A 238 20.30 -14.11 14.01
N LYS A 239 20.79 -13.64 15.16
CA LYS A 239 20.01 -13.61 16.42
C LYS A 239 19.08 -12.40 16.37
N ILE A 240 17.80 -12.60 16.64
CA ILE A 240 16.81 -11.52 16.64
C ILE A 240 16.51 -11.11 18.07
N HIS A 241 16.64 -9.81 18.34
CA HIS A 241 16.13 -9.15 19.53
C HIS A 241 14.85 -8.41 19.16
N TYR A 242 13.72 -8.85 19.71
CA TYR A 242 12.43 -8.20 19.48
C TYR A 242 12.30 -6.98 20.40
N GLN A 243 12.33 -5.78 19.83
CA GLN A 243 12.25 -4.53 20.57
C GLN A 243 10.81 -4.00 20.56
N PRO A 244 10.17 -3.83 21.74
CA PRO A 244 8.80 -3.35 21.82
C PRO A 244 8.58 -1.97 21.19
N VAL A 245 7.39 -1.78 20.64
CA VAL A 245 6.91 -0.50 20.09
C VAL A 245 5.81 0.07 20.99
N ASP A 246 5.85 1.37 21.24
CA ASP A 246 4.75 2.14 21.86
C ASP A 246 4.23 3.22 20.89
N ASP A 247 3.33 4.10 21.36
CA ASP A 247 2.71 5.16 20.55
C ASP A 247 3.69 6.17 19.93
N ALA A 248 4.96 6.15 20.32
CA ALA A 248 6.02 6.96 19.71
C ALA A 248 7.14 6.11 19.09
N GLY A 249 6.81 4.88 18.65
CA GLY A 249 7.68 3.98 17.90
C GLY A 249 8.51 3.05 18.78
N MET A 250 9.61 2.51 18.24
CA MET A 250 10.52 1.62 18.97
C MET A 250 10.94 2.22 20.33
N GLN A 251 10.79 1.46 21.40
CA GLN A 251 11.28 1.85 22.72
C GLN A 251 12.81 1.83 22.74
N VAL A 252 13.42 2.83 23.36
CA VAL A 252 14.88 2.94 23.47
C VAL A 252 15.28 2.73 24.93
N ASP A 253 15.81 1.55 25.22
CA ASP A 253 16.23 1.14 26.56
C ASP A 253 17.53 0.32 26.52
N LYS A 254 18.02 -0.10 27.69
CA LYS A 254 19.30 -0.81 27.85
C LYS A 254 19.36 -2.17 27.16
N SER A 255 18.23 -2.76 26.75
CA SER A 255 18.20 -4.04 26.04
C SER A 255 18.84 -3.94 24.65
N LEU A 256 18.88 -2.74 24.06
CA LEU A 256 19.58 -2.47 22.80
C LEU A 256 21.11 -2.57 22.92
N ALA A 257 21.67 -2.58 24.13
CA ALA A 257 23.11 -2.53 24.37
C ALA A 257 23.91 -3.68 23.74
N ASN A 258 23.28 -4.84 23.51
CA ASN A 258 23.92 -6.02 22.94
C ASN A 258 23.61 -6.22 21.44
N CYS A 259 22.89 -5.28 20.82
CA CYS A 259 22.53 -5.37 19.42
C CYS A 259 23.61 -4.73 18.54
N ASN A 260 23.96 -5.41 17.44
CA ASN A 260 24.95 -4.92 16.47
C ASN A 260 24.29 -4.09 15.35
N LEU A 261 23.01 -4.35 15.11
CA LEU A 261 22.22 -3.75 14.05
C LEU A 261 20.82 -3.47 14.59
N VAL A 262 20.26 -2.30 14.28
CA VAL A 262 18.88 -1.94 14.62
C VAL A 262 18.12 -1.66 13.33
N TYR A 263 16.98 -2.31 13.13
CA TYR A 263 16.05 -1.99 12.05
C TYR A 263 14.84 -1.25 12.62
N VAL A 264 14.55 -0.08 12.04
CA VAL A 264 13.53 0.84 12.57
C VAL A 264 12.75 1.51 11.44
N THR A 265 11.47 1.76 11.65
CA THR A 265 10.59 2.49 10.72
C THR A 265 10.09 3.79 11.37
N PRO A 266 10.96 4.82 11.52
CA PRO A 266 10.72 5.92 12.47
C PRO A 266 9.70 6.96 11.99
N SER A 267 9.44 7.07 10.69
CA SER A 267 8.48 8.05 10.15
C SER A 267 7.04 7.58 10.35
N HIS A 268 6.76 6.33 9.95
CA HIS A 268 5.48 5.66 10.13
C HIS A 268 5.77 4.19 10.43
N GLN A 269 5.65 3.80 11.71
CA GLN A 269 6.04 2.48 12.17
C GLN A 269 5.23 1.38 11.46
N LEU A 270 5.88 0.40 10.83
CA LEU A 270 5.20 -0.74 10.25
C LEU A 270 5.02 -1.82 11.33
N PRO A 271 3.81 -2.10 11.82
CA PRO A 271 2.50 -1.77 11.22
C PRO A 271 1.62 -0.70 11.90
N THR A 272 2.03 -0.16 13.06
CA THR A 272 1.17 0.67 13.93
C THR A 272 0.94 2.11 13.44
N ASN A 273 1.74 2.58 12.48
CA ASN A 273 1.88 3.96 12.03
C ASN A 273 2.29 4.96 13.12
N ALA A 274 2.82 4.49 14.25
CA ALA A 274 3.42 5.36 15.25
C ALA A 274 4.58 6.17 14.64
N THR A 275 4.63 7.47 14.90
CA THR A 275 5.71 8.35 14.44
C THR A 275 6.71 8.56 15.56
N MET A 276 7.98 8.23 15.32
CA MET A 276 9.04 8.39 16.32
C MET A 276 9.42 9.87 16.50
N PRO A 277 9.23 10.45 17.70
CA PRO A 277 9.53 11.85 17.95
C PRO A 277 11.03 12.12 17.99
N LEU A 278 11.42 13.38 17.75
CA LEU A 278 12.82 13.80 17.66
C LEU A 278 13.65 13.40 18.89
N VAL A 279 13.09 13.55 20.10
CA VAL A 279 13.76 13.17 21.35
C VAL A 279 14.13 11.68 21.37
N ARG A 280 13.26 10.83 20.82
CA ARG A 280 13.50 9.39 20.77
C ARG A 280 14.46 9.00 19.65
N ARG A 281 14.38 9.68 18.50
CA ARG A 281 15.37 9.57 17.43
C ARG A 281 16.78 9.87 17.94
N GLN A 282 16.95 10.95 18.72
CA GLN A 282 18.21 11.30 19.36
C GLN A 282 18.66 10.30 20.44
N ALA A 283 17.72 9.71 21.19
CA ALA A 283 18.03 8.65 22.15
C ALA A 283 18.57 7.40 21.44
N LEU A 284 17.93 6.97 20.35
CA LEU A 284 18.36 5.81 19.57
C LEU A 284 19.77 6.00 18.99
N LEU A 285 20.06 7.16 18.40
CA LEU A 285 21.38 7.48 17.87
C LEU A 285 22.47 7.44 18.96
N ARG A 286 22.18 7.98 20.15
CA ARG A 286 23.12 7.93 21.29
C ARG A 286 23.38 6.51 21.76
N GLU A 287 22.35 5.67 21.83
CA GLU A 287 22.51 4.27 22.25
C GLU A 287 23.28 3.46 21.21
N ALA A 288 22.99 3.66 19.92
CA ALA A 288 23.74 3.04 18.83
C ALA A 288 25.22 3.47 18.82
N ALA A 289 25.50 4.75 19.08
CA ALA A 289 26.87 5.25 19.21
C ALA A 289 27.60 4.62 20.41
N ARG A 290 26.93 4.53 21.56
CA ARG A 290 27.48 3.96 22.79
C ARG A 290 27.87 2.48 22.64
N HIS A 291 27.11 1.73 21.84
CA HIS A 291 27.26 0.29 21.66
C HIS A 291 27.84 -0.12 20.30
N ASN A 292 28.30 0.85 19.51
CA ASN A 292 28.83 0.65 18.18
C ASN A 292 27.89 -0.13 17.24
N ALA A 293 26.59 0.14 17.34
CA ALA A 293 25.58 -0.45 16.46
C ALA A 293 25.40 0.39 15.18
N LEU A 294 24.99 -0.29 14.10
CA LEU A 294 24.46 0.34 12.89
C LEU A 294 22.94 0.41 12.95
N ILE A 295 22.34 1.37 12.23
CA ILE A 295 20.89 1.51 12.13
C ILE A 295 20.50 1.41 10.66
N ILE A 296 19.53 0.56 10.35
CA ILE A 296 18.79 0.57 9.09
C ILE A 296 17.52 1.36 9.33
N GLU A 297 17.47 2.58 8.78
CA GLU A 297 16.27 3.40 8.76
C GLU A 297 15.47 3.04 7.50
N ASP A 298 14.35 2.36 7.68
CA ASP A 298 13.42 2.06 6.59
C ASP A 298 12.34 3.14 6.52
N ASP A 299 12.45 3.97 5.49
CA ASP A 299 11.58 5.09 5.19
C ASP A 299 10.94 4.91 3.80
N ALA A 300 10.67 3.66 3.45
CA ALA A 300 10.02 3.32 2.18
C ALA A 300 8.52 3.64 2.19
N SER A 301 7.90 3.73 3.37
CA SER A 301 6.59 4.30 3.59
C SER A 301 6.76 5.82 3.59
N LEU A 302 6.43 6.47 2.47
CA LEU A 302 6.43 7.92 2.32
C LEU A 302 5.93 8.62 3.59
N GLU A 303 6.61 9.70 3.98
CA GLU A 303 6.19 10.54 5.11
C GLU A 303 4.95 11.36 4.74
N HIS A 304 3.79 10.72 4.85
CA HIS A 304 2.48 11.36 4.73
C HIS A 304 2.01 11.85 6.09
N ASN A 305 2.64 12.92 6.61
CA ASN A 305 2.13 13.59 7.80
C ASN A 305 0.98 14.51 7.38
N PHE A 306 -0.27 14.10 7.65
CA PHE A 306 -1.45 14.87 7.22
C PHE A 306 -1.78 16.03 8.17
N LEU A 307 -1.34 15.91 9.44
CA LEU A 307 -1.67 16.81 10.56
C LEU A 307 -0.50 17.71 10.99
N GLY A 308 0.68 17.62 10.36
CA GLY A 308 1.84 18.42 10.74
C GLY A 308 3.01 18.33 9.75
N PRO A 309 4.08 19.13 9.95
CA PRO A 309 5.25 19.08 9.09
C PRO A 309 5.98 17.72 9.20
N PRO A 310 6.68 17.29 8.13
CA PRO A 310 7.56 16.12 8.17
C PRO A 310 8.67 16.27 9.21
N LEU A 311 9.04 15.17 9.87
CA LEU A 311 10.20 15.10 10.75
C LEU A 311 11.46 14.73 9.95
N PRO A 312 12.63 15.28 10.30
CA PRO A 312 13.88 14.91 9.66
C PRO A 312 14.18 13.42 9.88
N ALA A 313 14.69 12.74 8.84
CA ALA A 313 15.14 11.36 8.92
C ALA A 313 16.20 11.17 10.04
N LEU A 314 16.31 9.98 10.63
CA LEU A 314 17.40 9.64 11.57
C LEU A 314 18.75 9.94 10.92
N ARG A 315 18.91 9.58 9.64
CA ARG A 315 20.14 9.86 8.88
C ARG A 315 20.48 11.35 8.81
N ALA A 316 19.48 12.23 8.75
CA ALA A 316 19.71 13.67 8.64
C ALA A 316 20.35 14.28 9.90
N ILE A 317 20.13 13.65 11.07
CA ILE A 317 20.63 14.11 12.37
C ILE A 317 21.75 13.22 12.92
N ASP A 318 22.14 12.18 12.19
CA ASP A 318 23.26 11.31 12.49
C ASP A 318 24.60 12.03 12.26
N ARG A 319 25.47 12.01 13.27
CA ARG A 319 26.80 12.63 13.23
C ARG A 319 27.95 11.62 13.21
N ASP A 320 27.64 10.34 13.44
CA ASP A 320 28.63 9.28 13.62
C ASP A 320 28.68 8.31 12.43
N ASP A 321 27.94 8.62 11.35
CA ASP A 321 27.86 7.83 10.12
C ASP A 321 27.42 6.37 10.37
N ARG A 322 26.35 6.21 11.16
CA ARG A 322 25.83 4.90 11.60
C ARG A 322 24.51 4.51 10.95
N VAL A 323 23.82 5.47 10.34
CA VAL A 323 22.50 5.24 9.75
C VAL A 323 22.62 4.91 8.25
N ILE A 324 22.00 3.82 7.85
CA ILE A 324 21.76 3.43 6.46
C ILE A 324 20.29 3.68 6.18
N TYR A 325 20.01 4.73 5.43
CA TYR A 325 18.68 5.15 5.03
C TYR A 325 18.22 4.36 3.79
N LEU A 326 17.02 3.82 3.83
CA LEU A 326 16.36 3.11 2.75
C LEU A 326 15.07 3.82 2.38
N SER A 327 14.88 4.11 1.08
CA SER A 327 13.62 4.64 0.59
C SER A 327 13.25 4.09 -0.78
N SER A 328 11.97 4.20 -1.14
CA SER A 328 11.40 3.63 -2.36
C SER A 328 10.79 4.68 -3.27
N LEU A 329 11.14 4.64 -4.56
CA LEU A 329 10.46 5.41 -5.61
C LEU A 329 9.22 4.66 -6.14
N SER A 330 9.17 3.34 -5.93
CA SER A 330 8.16 2.46 -6.55
C SER A 330 6.87 2.39 -5.74
N LYS A 331 6.95 2.44 -4.41
CA LYS A 331 5.75 2.51 -3.56
C LYS A 331 4.91 3.75 -3.86
N VAL A 332 5.57 4.82 -4.30
CA VAL A 332 4.94 6.09 -4.70
C VAL A 332 4.22 5.98 -6.03
N LEU A 333 4.92 5.47 -7.05
CA LEU A 333 4.48 5.57 -8.44
C LEU A 333 3.82 4.30 -8.94
N SER A 334 4.46 3.14 -8.78
CA SER A 334 3.89 1.84 -9.15
C SER A 334 4.85 0.73 -8.74
N PRO A 335 4.36 -0.38 -8.16
CA PRO A 335 5.18 -1.57 -7.89
C PRO A 335 5.90 -2.12 -9.13
N GLY A 336 5.38 -1.85 -10.34
CA GLY A 336 5.97 -2.29 -11.60
C GLY A 336 7.26 -1.56 -11.98
N LEU A 337 7.56 -0.39 -11.40
CA LEU A 337 8.74 0.40 -11.76
C LEU A 337 10.05 -0.14 -11.17
N ARG A 338 10.00 -0.76 -9.98
CA ARG A 338 11.15 -1.41 -9.36
C ARG A 338 12.42 -0.55 -9.32
N LEU A 339 12.32 0.55 -8.60
CA LEU A 339 13.38 1.48 -8.20
C LEU A 339 13.23 1.85 -6.73
N SER A 340 14.32 1.72 -5.99
CA SER A 340 14.52 2.15 -4.60
C SER A 340 15.99 2.56 -4.45
N TYR A 341 16.38 3.15 -3.33
CA TYR A 341 17.76 3.55 -3.13
C TYR A 341 18.18 3.48 -1.66
N LEU A 342 19.47 3.25 -1.45
CA LEU A 342 20.14 3.31 -0.16
C LEU A 342 20.98 4.59 -0.07
N VAL A 343 21.02 5.19 1.12
CA VAL A 343 21.95 6.26 1.46
C VAL A 343 22.65 5.92 2.76
N GLY A 344 23.97 5.90 2.78
CA GLY A 344 24.72 5.52 3.98
C GLY A 344 26.22 5.77 3.87
N PRO A 345 27.01 5.22 4.81
CA PRO A 345 28.46 5.29 4.78
C PRO A 345 29.00 4.78 3.44
N ALA A 346 29.95 5.51 2.85
CA ALA A 346 30.45 5.19 1.50
C ALA A 346 31.06 3.78 1.43
N GLU A 347 31.68 3.32 2.51
CA GLU A 347 32.26 1.97 2.64
C GLU A 347 31.19 0.89 2.50
N ILE A 348 30.06 1.03 3.22
CA ILE A 348 28.94 0.10 3.16
C ILE A 348 28.29 0.12 1.77
N ILE A 349 28.14 1.31 1.19
CA ILE A 349 27.54 1.49 -0.14
C ILE A 349 28.40 0.84 -1.24
N ASN A 350 29.73 0.93 -1.12
CA ASN A 350 30.64 0.27 -2.06
C ASN A 350 30.53 -1.26 -1.99
N GLU A 351 30.48 -1.85 -0.79
CA GLU A 351 30.29 -3.29 -0.62
C GLU A 351 28.91 -3.75 -1.11
N ALA A 352 27.85 -2.98 -0.81
CA ALA A 352 26.50 -3.25 -1.31
C ALA A 352 26.44 -3.19 -2.84
N ARG A 353 27.19 -2.29 -3.47
CA ARG A 353 27.29 -2.20 -4.94
C ARG A 353 27.99 -3.42 -5.53
N ALA A 354 29.09 -3.88 -4.91
CA ALA A 354 29.81 -5.08 -5.32
C ALA A 354 28.92 -6.33 -5.23
N LEU A 355 28.17 -6.46 -4.13
CA LEU A 355 27.24 -7.57 -3.95
C LEU A 355 26.05 -7.52 -4.92
N ARG A 356 25.46 -6.34 -5.14
CA ARG A 356 24.35 -6.13 -6.10
C ARG A 356 24.72 -6.63 -7.50
N ARG A 357 25.96 -6.35 -7.93
CA ARG A 357 26.50 -6.78 -9.22
C ARG A 357 26.41 -8.29 -9.39
N ILE A 358 26.72 -9.06 -8.35
CA ILE A 358 26.70 -10.53 -8.37
C ILE A 358 25.26 -11.05 -8.40
N LEU A 359 24.36 -10.43 -7.64
CA LEU A 359 22.99 -10.93 -7.44
C LEU A 359 22.06 -10.66 -8.62
N SER A 360 22.09 -9.45 -9.18
CA SER A 360 21.14 -9.06 -10.24
C SER A 360 21.70 -8.05 -11.24
N GLY A 361 23.01 -7.80 -11.22
CA GLY A 361 23.60 -6.72 -12.02
C GLY A 361 23.15 -5.33 -11.55
N TYR A 362 22.65 -4.52 -12.47
CA TYR A 362 22.19 -3.16 -12.22
C TYR A 362 20.68 -3.02 -12.51
N PRO A 363 19.97 -2.13 -11.79
CA PRO A 363 18.60 -1.79 -12.14
C PRO A 363 18.55 -1.26 -13.60
N PRO A 364 17.48 -1.54 -14.37
CA PRO A 364 17.43 -1.18 -15.79
C PRO A 364 17.70 0.32 -16.02
N ARG A 365 18.78 0.65 -16.76
CA ARG A 365 19.26 2.03 -16.93
C ARG A 365 18.27 2.92 -17.68
N ASN A 366 17.58 2.37 -18.69
CA ASN A 366 16.51 3.09 -19.39
C ASN A 366 15.41 3.54 -18.42
N ASN A 367 15.10 2.72 -17.41
CA ASN A 367 14.12 3.03 -16.38
C ASN A 367 14.67 4.04 -15.36
N GLN A 368 15.96 3.94 -15.00
CA GLN A 368 16.64 4.97 -14.20
C GLN A 368 16.62 6.33 -14.91
N ARG A 369 16.94 6.37 -16.20
CA ARG A 369 16.92 7.61 -17.00
C ARG A 369 15.51 8.19 -17.17
N ALA A 370 14.50 7.34 -17.36
CA ALA A 370 13.11 7.78 -17.36
C ALA A 370 12.72 8.41 -16.02
N MET A 371 13.11 7.81 -14.90
CA MET A 371 12.91 8.39 -13.58
C MET A 371 13.65 9.73 -13.41
N ALA A 372 14.89 9.83 -13.92
CA ALA A 372 15.64 11.08 -13.90
C ALA A 372 14.89 12.19 -14.63
N TYR A 373 14.32 11.93 -15.81
CA TYR A 373 13.47 12.91 -16.50
C TYR A 373 12.17 13.22 -15.75
N PHE A 374 11.56 12.22 -15.14
CA PHE A 374 10.34 12.40 -14.37
C PHE A 374 10.55 13.36 -13.17
N LEU A 375 11.72 13.26 -12.51
CA LEU A 375 12.16 14.18 -11.47
C LEU A 375 12.60 15.54 -12.06
N SER A 376 13.37 15.54 -13.15
CA SER A 376 13.94 16.75 -13.75
C SER A 376 12.85 17.71 -14.24
N LEU A 377 11.78 17.17 -14.83
CA LEU A 377 10.65 17.90 -15.38
C LEU A 377 9.60 18.32 -14.32
N GLY A 378 9.82 17.98 -13.03
CA GLY A 378 8.91 18.34 -11.94
C GLY A 378 7.61 17.53 -11.89
N HIS A 379 7.51 16.45 -12.67
CA HIS A 379 6.33 15.57 -12.66
C HIS A 379 6.18 14.87 -11.32
N TYR A 380 7.29 14.47 -10.69
CA TYR A 380 7.27 13.86 -9.36
C TYR A 380 6.64 14.77 -8.31
N ASP A 381 7.08 16.03 -8.21
CA ASP A 381 6.55 16.96 -7.21
C ASP A 381 5.06 17.24 -7.41
N ALA A 382 4.62 17.38 -8.66
CA ALA A 382 3.21 17.54 -8.99
C ALA A 382 2.40 16.29 -8.61
N PHE A 383 2.95 15.11 -8.86
CA PHE A 383 2.33 13.83 -8.54
C PHE A 383 2.22 13.61 -7.02
N ILE A 384 3.28 13.85 -6.26
CA ILE A 384 3.28 13.75 -4.78
C ILE A 384 2.20 14.64 -4.19
N ARG A 385 2.14 15.92 -4.58
CA ARG A 385 1.08 16.83 -4.09
C ARG A 385 -0.33 16.31 -4.37
N LYS A 386 -0.55 15.71 -5.54
CA LYS A 386 -1.85 15.11 -5.90
C LYS A 386 -2.11 13.86 -5.06
N LEU A 387 -1.11 13.02 -4.86
CA LEU A 387 -1.18 11.79 -4.07
C LEU A 387 -1.50 12.13 -2.61
N ASP A 388 -0.75 13.05 -1.99
CA ASP A 388 -0.94 13.50 -0.62
C ASP A 388 -2.35 14.03 -0.38
N ASN A 389 -2.86 14.89 -1.27
CA ASN A 389 -4.23 15.41 -1.17
C ASN A 389 -5.28 14.29 -1.28
N THR A 390 -5.03 13.33 -2.15
CA THR A 390 -5.93 12.18 -2.35
C THR A 390 -5.94 11.28 -1.11
N LEU A 391 -4.76 10.90 -0.62
CA LEU A 391 -4.61 10.04 0.55
C LEU A 391 -5.10 10.75 1.81
N LYS A 392 -4.84 12.05 1.99
CA LYS A 392 -5.40 12.85 3.09
C LYS A 392 -6.93 12.81 3.09
N SER A 393 -7.55 13.01 1.92
CA SER A 393 -9.01 12.97 1.77
C SER A 393 -9.60 11.58 2.06
N ARG A 394 -8.89 10.50 1.69
CA ARG A 394 -9.28 9.12 2.03
C ARG A 394 -9.08 8.82 3.52
N TRP A 395 -7.97 9.27 4.09
CA TRP A 395 -7.62 9.13 5.49
C TRP A 395 -8.67 9.79 6.38
N MET A 396 -9.08 11.02 6.06
CA MET A 396 -10.17 11.73 6.73
C MET A 396 -11.52 11.02 6.53
N ALA A 397 -11.85 10.57 5.32
CA ALA A 397 -13.10 9.85 5.10
C ALA A 397 -13.19 8.54 5.88
N LEU A 398 -12.06 7.82 6.01
CA LEU A 398 -11.97 6.64 6.88
C LEU A 398 -12.09 7.05 8.34
N ARG A 399 -11.43 8.15 8.72
CA ARG A 399 -11.52 8.72 10.07
C ARG A 399 -12.97 8.93 10.49
N ASP A 400 -13.71 9.64 9.65
CA ASP A 400 -15.11 9.99 9.88
C ASP A 400 -16.00 8.76 9.88
N ALA A 401 -15.74 7.80 8.97
CA ALA A 401 -16.53 6.59 8.86
C ALA A 401 -16.35 5.66 10.08
N LEU A 402 -15.13 5.54 10.62
CA LEU A 402 -14.86 4.79 11.85
C LEU A 402 -15.55 5.46 13.05
N ASN A 403 -15.38 6.78 13.22
CA ASN A 403 -16.05 7.55 14.26
C ASN A 403 -17.57 7.41 14.21
N TYR A 404 -18.15 7.42 12.99
CA TYR A 404 -19.59 7.36 12.81
C TYR A 404 -20.17 5.95 13.05
N ASN A 405 -19.51 4.89 12.56
CA ASN A 405 -20.10 3.54 12.55
C ASN A 405 -19.56 2.60 13.64
N LEU A 406 -18.35 2.83 14.14
CA LEU A 406 -17.61 1.92 15.03
C LEU A 406 -17.30 2.52 16.41
N HIS A 407 -17.89 3.67 16.78
CA HIS A 407 -17.64 4.37 18.05
C HIS A 407 -17.61 3.46 19.30
N ALA A 408 -18.60 2.58 19.44
CA ALA A 408 -18.71 1.68 20.58
C ALA A 408 -18.08 0.29 20.35
N LEU A 409 -17.48 0.05 19.18
CA LEU A 409 -17.05 -1.29 18.73
C LEU A 409 -15.56 -1.41 18.51
N ALA A 410 -14.86 -0.28 18.36
CA ALA A 410 -13.45 -0.27 18.03
C ALA A 410 -12.70 0.90 18.69
N GLU A 411 -11.44 0.64 18.99
CA GLU A 411 -10.42 1.60 19.40
C GLU A 411 -9.33 1.66 18.34
N THR A 412 -8.74 2.82 18.14
CA THR A 412 -7.66 3.03 17.18
C THR A 412 -6.50 3.80 17.82
N ILE A 413 -5.28 3.51 17.39
CA ILE A 413 -4.10 4.26 17.85
C ILE A 413 -4.12 5.65 17.19
N PRO A 414 -3.97 6.74 17.96
CA PRO A 414 -3.81 8.07 17.37
C PRO A 414 -2.57 8.09 16.47
N ALA A 415 -2.76 8.35 15.18
CA ALA A 415 -1.66 8.48 14.23
C ALA A 415 -1.76 9.84 13.52
N PRO A 416 -0.67 10.64 13.46
CA PRO A 416 -0.68 11.94 12.79
C PRO A 416 -0.69 11.82 11.25
N GLY A 417 -0.59 10.61 10.72
CA GLY A 417 -0.44 10.32 9.30
C GLY A 417 -0.36 8.82 8.99
N GLY A 418 0.18 8.51 7.82
CA GLY A 418 0.35 7.14 7.33
C GLY A 418 -0.79 6.67 6.42
N THR A 419 -0.69 5.43 5.96
CA THR A 419 -1.56 4.88 4.90
C THR A 419 -2.55 3.82 5.39
N ALA A 420 -2.66 3.63 6.70
CA ALA A 420 -3.59 2.69 7.30
C ALA A 420 -4.01 3.13 8.72
N TYR A 421 -5.12 2.57 9.20
CA TYR A 421 -5.48 2.63 10.62
C TYR A 421 -5.25 1.27 11.27
N TRP A 422 -4.74 1.31 12.51
CA TRP A 422 -4.66 0.17 13.40
C TRP A 422 -5.93 0.12 14.25
N VAL A 423 -6.73 -0.93 14.09
CA VAL A 423 -8.07 -1.04 14.67
C VAL A 423 -8.13 -2.24 15.60
N LYS A 424 -8.38 -1.97 16.88
CA LYS A 424 -8.66 -2.97 17.91
C LYS A 424 -10.17 -3.04 18.14
N VAL A 425 -10.72 -4.24 18.16
CA VAL A 425 -12.14 -4.52 18.47
C VAL A 425 -12.26 -5.29 19.78
N HIS A 426 -13.46 -5.66 20.20
CA HIS A 426 -13.70 -6.42 21.43
C HIS A 426 -12.87 -7.73 21.47
N ASP A 427 -12.40 -8.13 22.66
CA ASP A 427 -11.49 -9.27 22.86
C ASP A 427 -12.08 -10.62 22.40
N ASP A 428 -13.42 -10.72 22.35
CA ASP A 428 -14.15 -11.92 21.91
C ASP A 428 -14.15 -12.11 20.38
N ILE A 429 -13.73 -11.10 19.61
CA ILE A 429 -13.74 -11.17 18.15
C ILE A 429 -12.39 -11.68 17.65
N ASP A 430 -12.40 -12.84 16.98
CA ASP A 430 -11.25 -13.33 16.23
C ASP A 430 -11.19 -12.67 14.84
N VAL A 431 -10.12 -11.90 14.60
CA VAL A 431 -9.92 -11.17 13.35
C VAL A 431 -9.73 -12.10 12.15
N GLN A 432 -9.18 -13.31 12.34
CA GLN A 432 -9.05 -14.25 11.23
C GLN A 432 -10.42 -14.69 10.73
N GLU A 433 -11.35 -14.97 11.64
CA GLU A 433 -12.74 -15.28 11.29
C GLU A 433 -13.43 -14.06 10.69
N LEU A 434 -13.27 -12.88 11.30
CA LEU A 434 -13.79 -11.62 10.77
C LEU A 434 -13.33 -11.37 9.33
N ALA A 435 -12.05 -11.59 9.01
CA ALA A 435 -11.50 -11.38 7.68
C ALA A 435 -12.15 -12.30 6.64
N VAL A 436 -12.41 -13.57 7.00
CA VAL A 436 -13.13 -14.52 6.14
C VAL A 436 -14.58 -14.09 5.91
N HIS A 437 -15.27 -13.66 6.96
CA HIS A 437 -16.65 -13.18 6.84
C HIS A 437 -16.75 -11.85 6.07
N ALA A 438 -15.84 -10.91 6.32
CA ALA A 438 -15.75 -9.63 5.64
C ALA A 438 -15.51 -9.83 4.14
N ALA A 439 -14.63 -10.77 3.76
CA ALA A 439 -14.36 -11.08 2.36
C ALA A 439 -15.62 -11.55 1.61
N ARG A 440 -16.52 -12.30 2.27
CA ARG A 440 -17.81 -12.72 1.68
C ARG A 440 -18.75 -11.54 1.42
N GLU A 441 -18.68 -10.51 2.24
CA GLU A 441 -19.41 -9.24 2.07
C GLU A 441 -18.67 -8.25 1.13
N GLY A 442 -17.58 -8.69 0.49
CA GLY A 442 -16.81 -7.88 -0.45
C GLY A 442 -15.82 -6.90 0.20
N ILE A 443 -15.52 -7.09 1.49
CA ILE A 443 -14.58 -6.27 2.27
C ILE A 443 -13.28 -7.04 2.49
N LEU A 444 -12.14 -6.45 2.13
CA LEU A 444 -10.84 -7.01 2.52
C LEU A 444 -10.24 -6.18 3.64
N ILE A 445 -9.85 -6.85 4.72
CA ILE A 445 -9.10 -6.28 5.84
C ILE A 445 -7.79 -7.06 6.01
N GLU A 446 -6.82 -6.46 6.71
CA GLU A 446 -5.50 -7.07 6.91
C GLU A 446 -5.32 -7.48 8.39
N PRO A 447 -5.35 -8.79 8.71
CA PRO A 447 -4.94 -9.30 10.02
C PRO A 447 -3.47 -8.99 10.31
N ILE A 448 -3.13 -8.82 11.59
CA ILE A 448 -1.80 -8.32 12.00
C ILE A 448 -0.83 -9.39 12.50
N ASP A 449 -1.28 -10.63 12.64
CA ASP A 449 -0.55 -11.72 13.26
C ASP A 449 0.84 -11.92 12.64
N HIS A 450 0.92 -11.77 11.32
CA HIS A 450 2.15 -11.89 10.57
C HIS A 450 3.22 -10.84 10.94
N TYR A 451 2.86 -9.69 11.52
CA TYR A 451 3.83 -8.69 12.00
C TYR A 451 4.52 -9.08 13.31
N TYR A 452 3.95 -10.00 14.10
CA TYR A 452 4.52 -10.43 15.38
C TYR A 452 5.48 -11.60 15.19
N GLY A 453 6.72 -11.45 15.67
CA GLY A 453 7.73 -12.50 15.60
C GLY A 453 7.77 -13.39 16.84
N THR A 454 7.21 -12.90 17.95
CA THR A 454 7.16 -13.61 19.23
C THR A 454 6.04 -14.64 19.34
N GLY A 455 5.09 -14.65 18.40
CA GLY A 455 3.89 -15.49 18.43
C GLY A 455 2.77 -14.99 19.35
N HIS A 456 2.93 -13.82 19.97
CA HIS A 456 1.96 -13.22 20.89
C HIS A 456 1.18 -12.07 20.23
N ALA A 457 0.58 -12.33 19.06
CA ALA A 457 -0.25 -11.34 18.39
C ALA A 457 -1.63 -11.21 19.06
N PRO A 458 -2.18 -9.98 19.20
CA PRO A 458 -3.56 -9.80 19.61
C PRO A 458 -4.50 -10.34 18.51
N LYS A 459 -5.49 -11.13 18.92
CA LYS A 459 -6.45 -11.76 18.00
C LYS A 459 -7.56 -10.81 17.53
N ASN A 460 -7.79 -9.74 18.25
CA ASN A 460 -8.88 -8.78 18.08
C ASN A 460 -8.42 -7.48 17.40
N THR A 461 -7.36 -7.52 16.60
CA THR A 461 -6.80 -6.31 15.98
C THR A 461 -6.44 -6.52 14.51
N PHE A 462 -6.72 -5.53 13.68
CA PHE A 462 -6.51 -5.56 12.23
C PHE A 462 -6.13 -4.18 11.68
N ARG A 463 -5.72 -4.13 10.42
CA ARG A 463 -5.41 -2.90 9.69
C ARG A 463 -6.46 -2.61 8.61
N LEU A 464 -6.71 -1.32 8.42
CA LEU A 464 -7.52 -0.78 7.33
C LEU A 464 -6.69 0.20 6.50
N GLY A 465 -6.21 -0.26 5.35
CA GLY A 465 -5.44 0.57 4.42
C GLY A 465 -6.32 1.48 3.55
N ILE A 466 -5.77 2.63 3.15
CA ILE A 466 -6.45 3.62 2.29
C ILE A 466 -5.90 3.70 0.86
N THR A 467 -4.85 2.94 0.54
CA THR A 467 -4.16 3.05 -0.75
C THR A 467 -4.88 2.31 -1.87
N SER A 468 -5.61 1.24 -1.57
CA SER A 468 -6.26 0.35 -2.55
C SER A 468 -7.66 0.75 -3.01
N LEU A 469 -8.30 1.76 -2.40
CA LEU A 469 -9.70 2.08 -2.66
C LEU A 469 -9.98 3.58 -2.76
N PRO A 470 -10.95 3.99 -3.60
CA PRO A 470 -11.33 5.39 -3.74
C PRO A 470 -12.20 5.86 -2.56
N LYS A 471 -12.22 7.18 -2.31
CA LYS A 471 -12.87 7.81 -1.15
C LYS A 471 -14.35 7.43 -1.03
N GLU A 472 -15.05 7.37 -2.15
CA GLU A 472 -16.50 7.18 -2.25
C GLU A 472 -16.93 5.80 -1.73
N LYS A 473 -16.01 4.83 -1.69
CA LYS A 473 -16.25 3.46 -1.23
C LYS A 473 -16.04 3.29 0.27
N ILE A 474 -15.31 4.19 0.91
CA ILE A 474 -14.89 4.06 2.31
C ILE A 474 -16.09 4.02 3.26
N LYS A 475 -16.98 5.03 3.19
CA LYS A 475 -18.12 5.14 4.10
C LYS A 475 -19.01 3.89 4.09
N GLU A 476 -19.32 3.39 2.90
CA GLU A 476 -20.18 2.23 2.73
C GLU A 476 -19.50 0.92 3.19
N GLY A 477 -18.22 0.75 2.85
CA GLY A 477 -17.44 -0.40 3.31
C GLY A 477 -17.37 -0.49 4.84
N ILE A 478 -17.13 0.63 5.52
CA ILE A 478 -17.10 0.67 7.00
C ILE A 478 -18.49 0.45 7.60
N ARG A 479 -19.56 0.96 6.97
CA ARG A 479 -20.93 0.69 7.41
C ARG A 479 -21.27 -0.80 7.39
N ILE A 480 -20.88 -1.51 6.33
CA ILE A 480 -21.08 -2.95 6.20
C ILE A 480 -20.20 -3.71 7.22
N LEU A 481 -18.94 -3.30 7.38
CA LEU A 481 -18.03 -3.89 8.38
C LEU A 481 -18.59 -3.74 9.80
N ALA A 482 -19.16 -2.58 10.14
CA ALA A 482 -19.78 -2.34 11.44
C ALA A 482 -20.97 -3.27 11.70
N LYS A 483 -21.83 -3.50 10.70
CA LYS A 483 -22.92 -4.48 10.80
C LYS A 483 -22.40 -5.90 11.04
N LEU A 484 -21.34 -6.29 10.33
CA LEU A 484 -20.74 -7.60 10.50
C LEU A 484 -20.15 -7.77 11.91
N LEU A 485 -19.39 -6.79 12.38
CA LEU A 485 -18.82 -6.80 13.74
C LEU A 485 -19.89 -6.96 14.81
N ARG A 486 -21.03 -6.26 14.67
CA ARG A 486 -22.17 -6.42 15.60
C ARG A 486 -22.81 -7.79 15.56
N SER A 487 -22.86 -8.42 14.38
CA SER A 487 -23.41 -9.78 14.25
C SER A 487 -22.50 -10.85 14.84
N LEU A 488 -21.19 -10.58 14.91
CA LEU A 488 -20.17 -11.50 15.43
C LEU A 488 -19.87 -11.26 16.92
N ALA A 489 -20.00 -10.02 17.39
CA ALA A 489 -19.95 -9.71 18.81
C ALA A 489 -21.10 -10.47 19.49
N LEU A 490 -20.77 -11.40 20.40
CA LEU A 490 -21.74 -11.99 21.32
C LEU A 490 -22.56 -10.86 21.97
N PRO A 491 -23.83 -11.08 22.32
CA PRO A 491 -24.71 -10.05 22.88
C PRO A 491 -24.22 -9.67 24.29
N VAL A 492 -23.20 -8.82 24.35
CA VAL A 492 -22.62 -8.28 25.59
C VAL A 492 -22.85 -6.76 25.65
N THR A 493 -23.24 -6.12 24.54
CA THR A 493 -23.62 -4.69 24.51
C THR A 493 -25.07 -4.42 24.13
N SER A 494 -25.81 -5.43 23.66
CA SER A 494 -27.25 -5.44 23.90
C SER A 494 -27.44 -5.90 25.33
N PRO A 495 -28.25 -5.21 26.14
CA PRO A 495 -28.73 -5.80 27.38
C PRO A 495 -29.24 -7.20 27.03
N ALA A 496 -28.97 -8.20 27.87
CA ALA A 496 -29.65 -9.49 27.78
C ALA A 496 -31.14 -9.22 27.50
N PRO A 497 -31.84 -10.02 26.68
CA PRO A 497 -33.23 -9.74 26.28
C PRO A 497 -34.22 -9.47 27.45
N ASP A 498 -33.80 -9.66 28.70
CA ASP A 498 -34.51 -9.37 29.95
C ASP A 498 -34.08 -8.10 30.73
N ILE A 499 -33.10 -7.30 30.26
CA ILE A 499 -32.77 -6.00 30.90
C ILE A 499 -33.59 -4.91 30.22
N GLN A 500 -34.64 -4.47 30.91
CA GLN A 500 -35.47 -3.34 30.52
C GLN A 500 -34.67 -2.04 30.71
N LEU A 501 -34.16 -1.48 29.60
CA LEU A 501 -33.54 -0.15 29.63
C LEU A 501 -34.62 0.91 29.88
N ASP A 502 -34.49 1.63 30.99
CA ASP A 502 -35.37 2.76 31.32
C ASP A 502 -35.00 3.99 30.46
N TYR A 503 -35.59 4.05 29.27
CA TYR A 503 -35.43 5.19 28.38
C TYR A 503 -36.06 6.45 28.99
N VAL A 504 -35.35 7.56 28.87
CA VAL A 504 -35.75 8.85 29.42
C VAL A 504 -36.83 9.48 28.53
N SER A 505 -37.92 9.94 29.15
CA SER A 505 -39.00 10.63 28.44
C SER A 505 -38.55 11.97 27.86
N GLY A 506 -39.25 12.45 26.83
CA GLY A 506 -38.90 13.66 26.11
C GLY A 506 -38.77 14.92 26.99
N ASP A 507 -39.67 15.09 27.97
CA ASP A 507 -39.64 16.25 28.88
C ASP A 507 -38.44 16.21 29.83
N LYS A 508 -38.08 15.01 30.30
CA LYS A 508 -36.88 14.79 31.10
C LYS A 508 -35.62 15.00 30.26
N LEU A 509 -35.62 14.61 28.99
CA LEU A 509 -34.49 14.85 28.08
C LEU A 509 -34.24 16.34 27.86
N ARG A 510 -35.29 17.11 27.57
CA ARG A 510 -35.17 18.57 27.40
C ARG A 510 -34.57 19.20 28.66
N SER A 511 -35.06 18.81 29.84
CA SER A 511 -34.61 19.38 31.11
C SER A 511 -33.19 18.96 31.47
N ALA A 512 -32.80 17.70 31.18
CA ALA A 512 -31.47 17.18 31.50
C ALA A 512 -30.37 17.71 30.56
N LEU A 513 -30.70 17.94 29.29
CA LEU A 513 -29.73 18.40 28.29
C LEU A 513 -29.67 19.92 28.17
N ALA A 514 -30.73 20.66 28.47
CA ALA A 514 -30.70 22.11 28.41
C ALA A 514 -29.63 22.67 29.37
N ASN A 515 -28.64 23.38 28.83
CA ASN A 515 -27.49 23.90 29.57
C ASN A 515 -26.61 22.79 30.17
N ALA A 516 -26.43 21.67 29.45
CA ALA A 516 -25.50 20.62 29.82
C ALA A 516 -24.39 20.46 28.77
N ALA A 517 -23.27 19.90 29.21
CA ALA A 517 -22.16 19.50 28.37
C ALA A 517 -21.98 17.98 28.45
N LEU A 518 -22.02 17.30 27.32
CA LEU A 518 -21.63 15.90 27.20
C LEU A 518 -20.12 15.84 26.97
N ILE A 519 -19.42 15.03 27.76
CA ILE A 519 -17.99 14.72 27.59
C ILE A 519 -17.86 13.24 27.23
N SER A 520 -17.16 12.95 26.14
CA SER A 520 -16.89 11.59 25.67
C SER A 520 -15.57 11.58 24.89
N SER A 521 -15.18 10.43 24.32
CA SER A 521 -13.96 10.27 23.53
C SER A 521 -14.30 9.68 22.18
N THR A 522 -13.57 10.05 21.12
CA THR A 522 -13.70 9.47 19.78
C THR A 522 -13.11 8.05 19.71
N VAL A 523 -13.21 7.34 18.58
CA VAL A 523 -12.52 6.04 18.42
C VAL A 523 -10.99 6.17 18.45
N TYR A 524 -10.46 7.39 18.34
CA TYR A 524 -9.03 7.73 18.43
C TYR A 524 -8.59 8.02 19.86
N GLY A 525 -9.50 7.95 20.84
CA GLY A 525 -9.21 8.37 22.21
C GLY A 525 -9.21 9.88 22.43
N ASP A 526 -9.35 10.70 21.37
CA ASP A 526 -9.44 12.16 21.51
C ASP A 526 -10.69 12.54 22.30
N PRO A 527 -10.58 13.36 23.36
CA PRO A 527 -11.75 13.86 24.06
C PRO A 527 -12.56 14.78 23.16
N TYR A 528 -13.88 14.72 23.29
CA TYR A 528 -14.78 15.70 22.68
C TYR A 528 -15.87 16.12 23.66
N THR A 529 -16.34 17.35 23.48
CA THR A 529 -17.43 17.95 24.23
C THR A 529 -18.57 18.34 23.30
N ILE A 530 -19.81 18.17 23.75
CA ILE A 530 -21.00 18.70 23.08
C ILE A 530 -21.76 19.55 24.09
N ASP A 531 -21.76 20.85 23.85
CA ASP A 531 -22.52 21.83 24.61
C ASP A 531 -23.94 21.93 24.05
N PHE A 532 -24.95 21.70 24.89
CA PHE A 532 -26.35 21.79 24.54
C PHE A 532 -26.96 23.11 25.02
N ASN A 533 -27.20 24.03 24.10
CA ASN A 533 -27.80 25.32 24.42
C ASN A 533 -29.33 25.22 24.50
N PRO A 534 -29.99 25.90 25.46
CA PRO A 534 -31.44 25.87 25.61
C PRO A 534 -32.24 26.37 24.39
N ASN A 535 -31.61 27.17 23.51
CA ASN A 535 -32.20 27.66 22.27
C ASN A 535 -32.26 26.60 21.15
N GLY A 536 -31.78 25.38 21.42
CA GLY A 536 -31.73 24.28 20.44
C GLY A 536 -30.45 24.24 19.61
N GLU A 537 -29.46 25.09 19.89
CA GLU A 537 -28.13 25.00 19.26
C GLU A 537 -27.24 24.01 20.00
N ILE A 538 -26.35 23.34 19.27
CA ILE A 538 -25.25 22.55 19.85
C ILE A 538 -23.91 23.06 19.34
N VAL A 539 -22.90 23.02 20.21
CA VAL A 539 -21.51 23.32 19.86
C VAL A 539 -20.66 22.11 20.24
N GLY A 540 -20.02 21.51 19.25
CA GLY A 540 -19.09 20.40 19.41
C GLY A 540 -17.65 20.90 19.37
N ARG A 541 -16.80 20.38 20.26
CA ARG A 541 -15.35 20.58 20.21
C ARG A 541 -14.64 19.24 20.41
N CYS A 542 -13.67 18.92 19.59
CA CYS A 542 -12.92 17.67 19.62
C CYS A 542 -11.40 17.93 19.62
N GLY A 543 -10.66 17.10 20.35
CA GLY A 543 -9.22 17.21 20.52
C GLY A 543 -8.83 17.89 21.83
N TYR A 544 -7.53 17.86 22.15
CA TYR A 544 -7.00 18.39 23.41
C TYR A 544 -6.91 19.93 23.45
N GLN A 545 -6.95 20.59 22.29
CA GLN A 545 -6.92 22.05 22.13
C GLN A 545 -8.10 22.59 21.31
N ASP A 546 -9.24 21.88 21.29
CA ASP A 546 -10.42 22.23 20.48
C ASP A 546 -10.10 22.40 18.98
N GLU A 547 -9.22 21.53 18.47
CA GLU A 547 -8.65 21.60 17.11
C GLU A 547 -9.68 21.38 16.01
N ASP A 548 -10.78 20.70 16.33
CA ASP A 548 -11.93 20.47 15.45
C ASP A 548 -13.20 20.90 16.17
N CYS A 549 -13.99 21.78 15.54
CA CYS A 549 -15.21 22.35 16.10
C CYS A 549 -16.32 22.35 15.04
N ASP A 550 -17.52 21.99 15.47
CA ASP A 550 -18.70 22.10 14.62
C ASP A 550 -19.90 22.64 15.42
N THR A 551 -20.88 23.17 14.71
CA THR A 551 -22.13 23.66 15.27
C THR A 551 -23.30 22.93 14.66
N GLY A 552 -24.42 22.91 15.36
CA GLY A 552 -25.60 22.21 14.88
C GLY A 552 -26.85 22.61 15.64
N ARG A 553 -27.88 21.78 15.47
CA ARG A 553 -29.12 21.87 16.22
C ARG A 553 -29.45 20.56 16.91
N TRP A 554 -30.06 20.67 18.07
CA TRP A 554 -30.70 19.57 18.77
C TRP A 554 -32.15 19.91 19.10
N TRP A 555 -32.98 18.88 19.15
CA TRP A 555 -34.36 18.99 19.57
C TRP A 555 -34.85 17.63 20.05
N VAL A 556 -36.06 17.58 20.60
CA VAL A 556 -36.67 16.34 21.08
C VAL A 556 -38.01 16.12 20.40
N GLU A 557 -38.17 14.97 19.74
CA GLU A 557 -39.39 14.52 19.06
C GLU A 557 -39.97 13.30 19.78
N GLY A 558 -41.11 13.48 20.45
CA GLY A 558 -41.61 12.45 21.37
C GLY A 558 -40.58 12.20 22.47
N ASP A 559 -40.13 10.94 22.60
CA ASP A 559 -39.09 10.51 23.55
C ASP A 559 -37.70 10.33 22.89
N LEU A 560 -37.51 10.87 21.68
CA LEU A 560 -36.26 10.76 20.94
C LEU A 560 -35.45 12.05 21.00
N LEU A 561 -34.17 11.94 21.32
CA LEU A 561 -33.19 13.00 21.11
C LEU A 561 -32.84 13.07 19.63
N CYS A 562 -33.09 14.21 19.00
CA CYS A 562 -32.72 14.49 17.63
C CYS A 562 -31.56 15.47 17.57
N ARG A 563 -30.60 15.24 16.68
CA ARG A 563 -29.56 16.24 16.37
C ARG A 563 -29.21 16.28 14.90
N GLN A 564 -28.70 17.42 14.47
CA GLN A 564 -28.09 17.60 13.17
C GLN A 564 -26.96 18.63 13.26
N TRP A 565 -25.77 18.20 12.86
CA TRP A 565 -24.58 19.03 12.73
C TRP A 565 -24.54 19.76 11.37
N GLN A 566 -23.67 20.75 11.19
CA GLN A 566 -23.42 21.33 9.87
C GLN A 566 -22.54 20.41 9.03
N GLU A 567 -21.45 19.89 9.60
CA GLU A 567 -20.45 19.09 8.87
C GLU A 567 -20.23 17.72 9.50
N TRP A 568 -20.09 17.64 10.82
CA TRP A 568 -19.89 16.41 11.57
C TRP A 568 -21.00 15.42 11.27
N VAL A 569 -20.66 14.14 11.24
CA VAL A 569 -21.64 13.08 10.97
C VAL A 569 -22.36 13.30 9.61
N TYR A 570 -21.64 13.90 8.65
CA TYR A 570 -22.13 14.20 7.31
C TYR A 570 -23.35 15.15 7.27
N GLY A 571 -23.53 15.97 8.31
CA GLY A 571 -24.68 16.86 8.45
C GLY A 571 -26.03 16.13 8.47
N GLN A 572 -26.03 14.83 8.76
CA GLN A 572 -27.23 14.00 8.75
C GLN A 572 -28.02 14.19 10.02
N ARG A 573 -29.35 14.20 9.90
CA ARG A 573 -30.25 14.12 11.04
C ARG A 573 -30.12 12.75 11.69
N GLN A 574 -29.85 12.73 12.98
CA GLN A 574 -29.77 11.52 13.81
C GLN A 574 -30.85 11.53 14.88
N GLN A 575 -31.32 10.35 15.27
CA GLN A 575 -32.32 10.15 16.32
C GLN A 575 -31.83 9.08 17.29
N PHE A 576 -32.00 9.33 18.59
CA PHE A 576 -31.50 8.48 19.65
C PHE A 576 -32.53 8.28 20.75
N ARG A 577 -32.57 7.06 21.29
CA ARG A 577 -33.13 6.78 22.62
C ARG A 577 -32.02 6.98 23.65
N VAL A 578 -32.33 7.55 24.80
CA VAL A 578 -31.32 7.95 25.79
C VAL A 578 -31.60 7.29 27.13
N VAL A 579 -30.55 6.79 27.76
CA VAL A 579 -30.55 6.26 29.13
C VAL A 579 -29.63 7.13 29.99
N LEU A 580 -30.11 7.52 31.17
CA LEU A 580 -29.35 8.29 32.16
C LEU A 580 -29.08 7.42 33.39
N LEU A 581 -27.79 7.21 33.71
CA LEU A 581 -27.32 6.43 34.85
C LEU A 581 -26.49 7.34 35.75
N GLY A 582 -27.15 8.11 36.61
CA GLY A 582 -26.50 9.15 37.42
C GLY A 582 -25.97 10.28 36.53
N ASN A 583 -24.65 10.49 36.51
CA ASN A 583 -23.99 11.44 35.62
C ASN A 583 -23.57 10.82 34.28
N ARG A 584 -23.77 9.51 34.06
CA ARG A 584 -23.49 8.87 32.78
C ARG A 584 -24.70 8.94 31.86
N ILE A 585 -24.42 9.16 30.58
CA ILE A 585 -25.44 9.21 29.54
C ILE A 585 -25.05 8.27 28.41
N GLN A 586 -26.02 7.46 27.98
CA GLN A 586 -25.88 6.50 26.90
C GLN A 586 -26.93 6.76 25.83
N TRP A 587 -26.50 6.83 24.58
CA TRP A 587 -27.39 7.02 23.43
C TRP A 587 -27.45 5.76 22.61
N TYR A 588 -28.66 5.31 22.35
CA TYR A 588 -28.97 4.15 21.53
C TYR A 588 -29.65 4.61 20.24
N ASN A 589 -29.31 4.00 19.11
CA ASN A 589 -30.09 4.22 17.89
C ASN A 589 -31.47 3.53 17.97
N LEU A 590 -32.26 3.66 16.92
CA LEU A 590 -33.63 3.10 16.88
C LEU A 590 -33.65 1.57 16.86
N ASP A 591 -32.56 0.93 16.44
CA ASP A 591 -32.38 -0.52 16.44
C ASP A 591 -31.92 -1.04 17.82
N GLY A 592 -31.72 -0.16 18.80
CA GLY A 592 -31.30 -0.51 20.17
C GLY A 592 -29.79 -0.64 20.36
N GLU A 593 -28.98 -0.16 19.40
CA GLU A 593 -27.51 -0.25 19.44
C GLU A 593 -26.91 0.96 20.14
N LEU A 594 -25.96 0.75 21.06
CA LEU A 594 -25.24 1.84 21.73
C LEU A 594 -24.34 2.59 20.73
N ILE A 595 -24.55 3.91 20.60
CA ILE A 595 -23.80 4.79 19.70
C ILE A 595 -22.87 5.73 20.45
N VAL A 596 -23.30 6.23 21.62
CA VAL A 596 -22.52 7.17 22.43
C VAL A 596 -22.58 6.75 23.89
N ASN A 597 -21.43 6.78 24.54
CA ASN A 597 -21.29 6.64 25.98
C ASN A 597 -20.43 7.80 26.50
N GLY A 598 -20.91 8.50 27.52
CA GLY A 598 -20.20 9.64 28.07
C GLY A 598 -20.72 10.09 29.42
N VAL A 599 -20.18 11.22 29.89
CA VAL A 599 -20.56 11.86 31.14
C VAL A 599 -21.24 13.18 30.83
N LEU A 600 -22.39 13.41 31.45
CA LEU A 600 -23.15 14.64 31.35
C LEU A 600 -22.79 15.55 32.55
N HIS A 601 -22.34 16.76 32.25
CA HIS A 601 -22.07 17.82 33.22
C HIS A 601 -23.10 18.94 33.06
N ALA A 602 -23.79 19.30 34.14
CA ALA A 602 -24.59 20.52 34.16
C ALA A 602 -23.66 21.75 34.14
N ARG A 603 -24.00 22.76 33.33
CA ARG A 603 -23.32 24.06 33.33
C ARG A 603 -24.04 25.10 34.16
#